data_AF-A0A290QFZ5-F1
#
_entry.id   AF-A0A290QFZ5-F1
#
_cell.length_a   1.000
_cell.length_b   1.000
_cell.length_c   1.000
_cell.angle_alpha   90.00
_cell.angle_beta   90.00
_cell.angle_gamma   90.00
#
_symmetry.space_group_name_H-M   'P 1'
#
loop_
_entity.id
_entity.type
_entity.pdbx_description
1 polymer ?
#
loop_
_entity_poly.entity_id
_entity_poly.type
_entity_poly.pdbx_seq_one_letter_code
_entity_poly.pdbx_strand_id
1 'polypeptide(L)'
;MQSHELLKEVLKKTSAKQIAADMGLSLSLIYKWAEPPADDSGSGANNPLDRIEQLLRTTNDHRVAQWVCERAGGFFITNPEAKPHPYSLIPATNDIVQEFADMLQVIALAASDQKVTKEEAKNIRGRWEELKSVTEGFVRSAEKGNFAELERELQSKATH
;
A
#
# COMPACT_ATOMS: atom_id res chain seq x y z
N MET A 1 -0.50 -2.73 12.74
CA MET A 1 -1.00 -1.54 13.43
C MET A 1 -2.50 -1.46 13.19
N GLN A 2 -3.28 -1.40 14.25
CA GLN A 2 -4.74 -1.26 14.21
C GLN A 2 -5.14 0.22 14.01
N SER A 3 -6.36 0.47 13.55
CA SER A 3 -6.89 1.82 13.29
C SER A 3 -6.83 2.75 14.53
N HIS A 4 -7.27 2.26 15.69
CA HIS A 4 -7.26 3.00 16.95
C HIS A 4 -5.84 3.34 17.44
N GLU A 5 -4.86 2.47 17.18
CA GLU A 5 -3.44 2.73 17.50
C GLU A 5 -2.89 3.88 16.67
N LEU A 6 -3.19 3.90 15.36
CA LEU A 6 -2.79 4.99 14.47
C LEU A 6 -3.42 6.31 14.93
N LEU A 7 -4.71 6.32 15.26
CA LEU A 7 -5.40 7.51 15.72
C LEU A 7 -4.83 8.01 17.05
N LYS A 8 -4.48 7.11 17.97
CA LYS A 8 -3.77 7.46 19.21
C LYS A 8 -2.45 8.17 18.93
N GLU A 9 -1.66 7.71 17.96
CA GLU A 9 -0.42 8.39 17.54
C GLU A 9 -0.67 9.77 16.91
N VAL A 10 -1.74 9.92 16.11
CA VAL A 10 -2.13 11.21 15.54
C VAL A 10 -2.50 12.21 16.64
N LEU A 11 -3.25 11.79 17.65
CA LEU A 11 -3.65 12.63 18.78
C LEU A 11 -2.49 13.03 19.70
N LYS A 12 -1.35 12.34 19.64
CA LYS A 12 -0.12 12.79 20.33
C LYS A 12 0.53 13.98 19.62
N LYS A 13 0.36 14.09 18.30
CA LYS A 13 0.99 15.13 17.47
C LYS A 13 0.07 16.33 17.26
N THR A 14 -1.24 16.11 17.25
CA THR A 14 -2.24 17.13 16.96
C THR A 14 -3.26 17.20 18.08
N SER A 15 -3.65 18.42 18.47
CA SER A 15 -4.61 18.64 19.54
C SER A 15 -5.98 18.04 19.21
N ALA A 16 -6.48 17.14 20.07
CA ALA A 16 -7.83 16.58 19.94
C ALA A 16 -8.92 17.67 19.95
N LYS A 17 -8.68 18.80 20.64
CA LYS A 17 -9.60 19.97 20.63
C LYS A 17 -9.66 20.63 19.26
N GLN A 18 -8.51 20.72 18.58
CA GLN A 18 -8.44 21.29 17.24
C GLN A 18 -9.18 20.39 16.24
N ILE A 19 -8.91 19.09 16.28
CA ILE A 19 -9.59 18.11 15.42
C ILE A 19 -11.11 18.13 15.65
N ALA A 20 -11.55 18.19 16.91
CA ALA A 20 -12.97 18.28 17.25
C ALA A 20 -13.62 19.54 16.65
N ALA A 21 -12.97 20.71 16.78
CA ALA A 21 -13.47 21.96 16.21
C ALA A 21 -13.51 21.93 14.68
N ASP A 22 -12.42 21.49 14.04
CA ASP A 22 -12.29 21.46 12.58
C ASP A 22 -13.28 20.47 11.93
N MET A 23 -13.57 19.35 12.60
CA MET A 23 -14.50 18.33 12.12
C MET A 23 -15.96 18.57 12.58
N GLY A 24 -16.22 19.56 13.44
CA GLY A 24 -17.55 19.80 14.02
C GLY A 24 -18.04 18.65 14.91
N LEU A 25 -17.14 17.98 15.62
CA LEU A 25 -17.41 16.82 16.46
C LEU A 25 -17.13 17.10 17.94
N SER A 26 -17.64 16.25 18.82
CA SER A 26 -17.34 16.37 20.26
C SER A 26 -15.95 15.86 20.58
N LEU A 27 -15.27 16.52 21.53
CA LEU A 27 -13.95 16.09 22.01
C LEU A 27 -13.96 14.65 22.52
N SER A 28 -15.04 14.24 23.20
CA SER A 28 -15.21 12.87 23.69
C SER A 28 -15.25 11.84 22.57
N LEU A 29 -15.86 12.18 21.41
CA LEU A 29 -15.88 11.28 20.25
C LEU A 29 -14.49 11.12 19.64
N ILE A 30 -13.70 12.19 19.58
CA ILE A 30 -12.32 12.15 19.06
C ILE A 30 -11.45 11.23 19.92
N TYR A 31 -11.55 11.30 21.25
CA TYR A 31 -10.81 10.38 22.14
C TYR A 31 -11.31 8.94 21.99
N LYS A 32 -12.64 8.74 21.88
CA LYS A 32 -13.24 7.41 21.69
C LYS A 32 -12.73 6.70 20.43
N TRP A 33 -12.34 7.43 19.38
CA TRP A 33 -11.77 6.83 18.17
C TRP A 33 -10.39 6.19 18.37
N ALA A 34 -9.64 6.61 19.40
CA ALA A 34 -8.32 6.08 19.73
C ALA A 34 -8.37 4.94 20.77
N GLU A 35 -9.56 4.56 21.21
CA GLU A 35 -9.80 3.42 22.09
C GLU A 35 -10.00 2.14 21.27
N PRO A 36 -9.61 0.96 21.79
CA PRO A 36 -9.90 -0.29 21.14
C PRO A 36 -11.43 -0.49 21.01
N PRO A 37 -11.90 -1.14 19.92
CA PRO A 37 -13.32 -1.46 19.80
C PRO A 37 -13.76 -2.33 20.97
N ALA A 38 -14.93 -2.02 21.55
CA ALA A 38 -15.53 -2.87 22.57
C ALA A 38 -15.91 -4.23 21.95
N ASP A 39 -15.51 -5.32 22.58
CA ASP A 39 -15.65 -6.70 22.08
C ASP A 39 -17.06 -7.03 21.55
N ASP A 40 -17.07 -7.80 20.45
CA ASP A 40 -18.14 -8.62 19.85
C ASP A 40 -19.57 -8.09 19.69
N SER A 41 -19.78 -6.78 19.87
CA SER A 41 -21.13 -6.20 19.82
C SER A 41 -21.29 -5.05 18.84
N GLY A 42 -20.55 -5.06 17.71
CA GLY A 42 -20.88 -4.32 16.46
C GLY A 42 -21.21 -2.82 16.55
N SER A 43 -21.03 -2.17 17.70
CA SER A 43 -21.54 -0.84 18.01
C SER A 43 -20.53 0.03 18.78
N GLY A 44 -19.29 -0.44 18.91
CA GLY A 44 -18.16 0.45 19.15
C GLY A 44 -18.22 1.56 18.10
N ALA A 45 -18.09 2.82 18.51
CA ALA A 45 -18.24 3.93 17.58
C ALA A 45 -17.13 3.85 16.53
N ASN A 46 -17.42 3.21 15.39
CA ASN A 46 -16.44 2.96 14.33
C ASN A 46 -15.73 4.26 14.01
N ASN A 47 -14.42 4.25 14.24
CA ASN A 47 -13.60 5.39 13.90
C ASN A 47 -13.61 5.54 12.36
N PRO A 48 -13.20 6.71 11.83
CA PRO A 48 -13.27 6.95 10.40
C PRO A 48 -12.51 5.93 9.55
N LEU A 49 -11.39 5.38 10.06
CA LEU A 49 -10.60 4.36 9.37
C LEU A 49 -11.35 3.02 9.32
N ASP A 50 -12.00 2.62 10.41
CA ASP A 50 -12.83 1.40 10.44
C ASP A 50 -13.97 1.47 9.41
N ARG A 51 -14.56 2.66 9.23
CA ARG A 51 -15.62 2.87 8.23
C ARG A 51 -15.10 2.77 6.81
N ILE A 52 -13.90 3.29 6.55
CA ILE A 52 -13.23 3.14 5.25
C ILE A 52 -12.91 1.66 4.99
N GLU A 53 -12.40 0.94 6.00
CA GLU A 53 -12.15 -0.50 5.89
C GLU A 53 -13.44 -1.28 5.62
N GLN A 54 -14.52 -0.98 6.34
CA GLN A 54 -15.82 -1.60 6.12
C GLN A 54 -16.36 -1.32 4.71
N LEU A 55 -16.19 -0.10 4.22
CA LEU A 55 -16.59 0.27 2.87
C LEU A 55 -15.80 -0.53 1.84
N LEU A 56 -14.46 -0.59 1.98
CA LEU A 56 -13.59 -1.39 1.12
C LEU A 56 -14.00 -2.87 1.10
N ARG A 57 -14.25 -3.47 2.27
CA ARG A 57 -14.66 -4.87 2.38
C ARG A 57 -16.02 -5.15 1.76
N THR A 58 -16.98 -4.24 1.95
CA THR A 58 -18.37 -4.44 1.51
C THR A 58 -18.53 -4.20 0.02
N THR A 59 -17.82 -3.22 -0.54
CA THR A 59 -17.93 -2.88 -1.97
C THR A 59 -16.93 -3.63 -2.84
N ASN A 60 -15.83 -4.12 -2.24
CA ASN A 60 -14.66 -4.62 -2.96
C ASN A 60 -14.13 -3.62 -4.02
N ASP A 61 -14.34 -2.32 -3.79
CA ASP A 61 -13.97 -1.25 -4.73
C ASP A 61 -12.72 -0.51 -4.24
N HIS A 62 -11.58 -0.85 -4.83
CA HIS A 62 -10.28 -0.25 -4.50
C HIS A 62 -10.20 1.25 -4.78
N ARG A 63 -11.14 1.82 -5.55
CA ARG A 63 -11.18 3.28 -5.80
C ARG A 63 -11.38 4.07 -4.51
N VAL A 64 -11.98 3.48 -3.48
CA VAL A 64 -12.10 4.10 -2.15
C VAL A 64 -10.72 4.33 -1.54
N ALA A 65 -9.82 3.35 -1.59
CA ALA A 65 -8.45 3.49 -1.08
C ALA A 65 -7.66 4.50 -1.92
N GLN A 66 -7.75 4.41 -3.25
CA GLN A 66 -7.12 5.34 -4.17
C GLN A 66 -7.51 6.80 -3.86
N TRP A 67 -8.80 7.07 -3.67
CA TRP A 67 -9.32 8.40 -3.37
C TRP A 67 -8.78 9.01 -2.07
N VAL A 68 -8.52 8.17 -1.05
CA VAL A 68 -7.90 8.59 0.21
C VAL A 68 -6.43 8.92 -0.01
N CYS A 69 -5.70 8.05 -0.72
CA CYS A 69 -4.28 8.26 -1.02
C CYS A 69 -4.06 9.53 -1.86
N GLU A 70 -4.90 9.80 -2.85
CA GLU A 70 -4.81 11.02 -3.69
C GLU A 70 -4.92 12.31 -2.89
N ARG A 71 -5.74 12.35 -1.83
CA ARG A 71 -5.84 13.50 -0.91
C ARG A 71 -4.61 13.71 -0.05
N ALA A 72 -3.83 12.66 0.16
CA ALA A 72 -2.53 12.75 0.83
C ALA A 72 -1.38 13.05 -0.15
N GLY A 73 -1.68 13.33 -1.43
CA GLY A 73 -0.66 13.51 -2.47
C GLY A 73 0.02 12.19 -2.88
N GLY A 74 -0.53 11.06 -2.43
CA GLY A 74 -0.08 9.72 -2.79
C GLY A 74 -1.01 9.06 -3.81
N PHE A 75 -0.85 7.76 -3.95
CA PHE A 75 -1.70 6.89 -4.78
C PHE A 75 -1.63 5.49 -4.17
N PHE A 76 -2.65 4.68 -4.38
CA PHE A 76 -2.75 3.34 -3.82
C PHE A 76 -2.20 2.30 -4.81
N ILE A 77 -1.34 1.39 -4.33
CA ILE A 77 -0.95 0.20 -5.08
C ILE A 77 -1.50 -1.01 -4.37
N THR A 78 -2.18 -1.87 -5.12
CA THR A 78 -2.42 -3.23 -4.67
C THR A 78 -1.09 -3.95 -4.57
N ASN A 79 -0.74 -4.38 -3.36
CA ASN A 79 0.35 -5.31 -3.18
C ASN A 79 0.13 -6.49 -4.13
N PRO A 80 1.11 -6.86 -4.96
CA PRO A 80 0.93 -8.01 -5.83
C PRO A 80 0.70 -9.24 -4.96
N GLU A 81 -0.06 -10.20 -5.48
CA GLU A 81 -0.02 -11.54 -4.93
C GLU A 81 1.43 -12.02 -4.96
N ALA A 82 1.88 -12.59 -3.84
CA ALA A 82 3.20 -13.20 -3.81
C ALA A 82 3.16 -14.38 -4.79
N LYS A 83 3.63 -14.16 -6.02
CA LYS A 83 3.76 -15.24 -6.98
C LYS A 83 4.78 -16.22 -6.39
N PRO A 84 4.47 -17.52 -6.29
CA PRO A 84 5.47 -18.53 -5.99
C PRO A 84 6.40 -18.60 -7.21
N HIS A 85 7.36 -17.68 -7.28
CA HIS A 85 8.44 -17.81 -8.25
C HIS A 85 9.33 -18.95 -7.78
N PRO A 86 9.65 -19.91 -8.67
CA PRO A 86 10.58 -20.94 -8.32
C PRO A 86 11.97 -20.33 -8.11
N TYR A 87 12.28 -20.05 -6.85
CA TYR A 87 13.55 -20.34 -6.19
C TYR A 87 14.84 -19.75 -6.80
N SER A 88 14.85 -18.46 -7.20
CA SER A 88 16.12 -17.73 -7.31
C SER A 88 15.92 -16.21 -7.18
N LEU A 89 16.82 -15.55 -6.44
CA LEU A 89 16.83 -14.09 -6.27
C LEU A 89 17.24 -13.35 -7.55
N ILE A 90 17.94 -14.04 -8.45
CA ILE A 90 18.49 -13.48 -9.68
C ILE A 90 17.37 -13.19 -10.72
N PRO A 91 16.40 -14.09 -10.97
CA PRO A 91 15.21 -13.78 -11.77
C PRO A 91 14.43 -12.57 -11.25
N ALA A 92 14.21 -12.46 -9.93
CA ALA A 92 13.43 -11.36 -9.38
C ALA A 92 14.11 -9.99 -9.55
N THR A 93 15.45 -9.92 -9.41
CA THR A 93 16.19 -8.68 -9.69
C THR A 93 16.24 -8.37 -11.18
N ASN A 94 16.34 -9.39 -12.05
CA ASN A 94 16.26 -9.19 -13.50
C ASN A 94 14.89 -8.66 -13.91
N ASP A 95 13.80 -9.17 -13.34
CA ASP A 95 12.44 -8.68 -13.60
C ASP A 95 12.29 -7.21 -13.20
N ILE A 96 12.80 -6.81 -12.02
CA ILE A 96 12.82 -5.39 -11.60
C ILE A 96 13.60 -4.52 -12.61
N VAL A 97 14.74 -5.00 -13.09
CA VAL A 97 15.56 -4.26 -14.08
C VAL A 97 14.82 -4.14 -15.42
N GLN A 98 14.12 -5.18 -15.87
CA GLN A 98 13.32 -5.12 -17.09
C GLN A 98 12.15 -4.14 -16.95
N GLU A 99 11.40 -4.21 -15.85
CA GLU A 99 10.29 -3.28 -15.59
C GLU A 99 10.76 -1.82 -15.53
N PHE A 100 11.96 -1.59 -14.99
CA PHE A 100 12.58 -0.27 -14.99
C PHE A 100 12.98 0.18 -16.40
N ALA A 101 13.54 -0.72 -17.21
CA ALA A 101 13.88 -0.44 -18.61
C ALA A 101 12.64 -0.09 -19.44
N ASP A 102 11.56 -0.87 -19.29
CA ASP A 102 10.28 -0.62 -19.95
C ASP A 102 9.67 0.73 -19.54
N MET A 103 9.79 1.10 -18.26
CA MET A 103 9.35 2.42 -17.78
C MET A 103 10.16 3.56 -18.43
N LEU A 104 11.49 3.42 -18.51
CA LEU A 104 12.33 4.40 -19.19
C LEU A 104 11.96 4.54 -20.67
N GLN A 105 11.64 3.44 -21.34
CA GLN A 105 11.19 3.46 -22.73
C GLN A 105 9.87 4.24 -22.90
N VAL A 106 8.91 4.03 -22.00
CA VAL A 106 7.62 4.74 -22.02
C VAL A 106 7.82 6.25 -21.79
N ILE A 107 8.68 6.64 -20.85
CA ILE A 107 9.04 8.05 -20.64
C ILE A 107 9.71 8.63 -21.89
N ALA A 108 10.65 7.90 -22.48
CA ALA A 108 11.40 8.38 -23.65
C ALA A 108 10.49 8.59 -24.86
N LEU A 109 9.52 7.70 -25.10
CA LEU A 109 8.52 7.87 -26.15
C LEU A 109 7.64 9.11 -25.88
N ALA A 110 7.10 9.21 -24.67
CA ALA A 110 6.20 10.30 -24.28
C ALA A 110 6.87 11.68 -24.23
N ALA A 111 8.19 11.73 -24.04
CA ALA A 111 8.95 12.97 -24.03
C ALA A 111 9.60 13.31 -25.38
N SER A 112 9.43 12.45 -26.40
CA SER A 112 10.14 12.57 -27.68
C SER A 112 9.80 13.85 -28.46
N ASP A 113 8.59 14.37 -28.30
CA ASP A 113 8.11 15.61 -28.92
C ASP A 113 8.20 16.83 -27.97
N GLN A 114 8.86 16.66 -26.83
CA GLN A 114 8.98 17.65 -25.74
C GLN A 114 7.63 18.12 -25.15
N LYS A 115 6.54 17.37 -25.37
CA LYS A 115 5.20 17.70 -24.85
C LYS A 115 4.45 16.45 -24.39
N VAL A 116 4.48 16.20 -23.08
CA VAL A 116 3.68 15.11 -22.49
C VAL A 116 2.20 15.48 -22.48
N THR A 117 1.40 14.75 -23.24
CA THR A 117 -0.07 14.85 -23.25
C THR A 117 -0.68 14.25 -21.98
N LYS A 118 -1.97 14.51 -21.74
CA LYS A 118 -2.71 13.91 -20.61
C LYS A 118 -2.75 12.38 -20.69
N GLU A 119 -2.85 11.84 -21.89
CA GLU A 119 -2.89 10.39 -22.12
C GLU A 119 -1.52 9.76 -21.85
N GLU A 120 -0.44 10.37 -22.31
CA GLU A 120 0.91 9.93 -22.01
C GLU A 120 1.24 10.02 -20.52
N ALA A 121 0.83 11.10 -19.85
CA ALA A 121 0.97 11.22 -18.40
C ALA A 121 0.25 10.09 -17.66
N LYS A 122 -0.92 9.66 -18.16
CA LYS A 122 -1.66 8.51 -17.63
C LYS A 122 -0.92 7.19 -17.88
N ASN A 123 -0.34 7.00 -19.05
CA ASN A 123 0.43 5.80 -19.39
C ASN A 123 1.72 5.70 -18.57
N ILE A 124 2.47 6.81 -18.41
CA ILE A 124 3.62 6.92 -17.51
C ILE A 124 3.20 6.55 -16.08
N ARG A 125 2.05 7.06 -15.61
CA ARG A 125 1.53 6.74 -14.27
C ARG A 125 1.27 5.24 -14.11
N GLY A 126 0.60 4.61 -15.07
CA GLY A 126 0.31 3.17 -15.03
C GLY A 126 1.58 2.31 -15.00
N ARG A 127 2.55 2.59 -15.87
CA ARG A 127 3.84 1.86 -15.88
C ARG A 127 4.65 2.04 -14.61
N TRP A 128 4.63 3.24 -14.03
CA TRP A 128 5.23 3.49 -12.71
C TRP A 128 4.57 2.61 -11.63
N GLU A 129 3.24 2.50 -11.63
CA GLU A 129 2.48 1.66 -10.70
C GLU A 129 2.84 0.18 -10.79
N GLU A 130 2.98 -0.35 -12.00
CA GLU A 130 3.39 -1.74 -12.24
C GLU A 130 4.79 -2.03 -11.69
N LEU A 131 5.78 -1.17 -11.98
CA LEU A 131 7.14 -1.31 -11.47
C LEU A 131 7.19 -1.34 -9.92
N LYS A 132 6.47 -0.43 -9.26
CA LYS A 132 6.40 -0.43 -7.80
C LYS A 132 5.72 -1.69 -7.27
N SER A 133 4.67 -2.18 -7.93
CA SER A 133 4.01 -3.42 -7.55
C SER A 133 5.00 -4.59 -7.58
N VAL A 134 5.76 -4.76 -8.67
CA VAL A 134 6.79 -5.82 -8.79
C VAL A 134 7.83 -5.73 -7.67
N THR A 135 8.31 -4.51 -7.39
CA THR A 135 9.31 -4.27 -6.34
C THR A 135 8.76 -4.59 -4.95
N GLU A 136 7.51 -4.21 -4.68
CA GLU A 136 6.80 -4.51 -3.42
C GLU A 136 6.63 -6.03 -3.22
N GLY A 137 6.38 -6.78 -4.28
CA GLY A 137 6.32 -8.25 -4.22
C GLY A 137 7.63 -8.88 -3.74
N PHE A 138 8.77 -8.35 -4.20
CA PHE A 138 10.08 -8.77 -3.73
C PHE A 138 10.30 -8.43 -2.25
N VAL A 139 9.99 -7.20 -1.83
CA VAL A 139 10.11 -6.76 -0.42
C VAL A 139 9.27 -7.62 0.51
N ARG A 140 8.01 -7.90 0.17
CA ARG A 140 7.14 -8.77 0.98
C ARG A 140 7.65 -10.21 1.07
N SER A 141 8.21 -10.73 -0.01
CA SER A 141 8.82 -12.06 -0.02
C SER A 141 10.03 -12.09 0.92
N ALA A 142 10.74 -10.96 1.00
CA ALA A 142 11.85 -10.80 1.90
C ALA A 142 11.42 -10.73 3.39
N GLU A 143 10.41 -9.92 3.68
CA GLU A 143 9.84 -9.76 5.03
C GLU A 143 9.26 -11.05 5.61
N LYS A 144 8.70 -11.91 4.75
CA LYS A 144 8.12 -13.21 5.16
C LYS A 144 9.15 -14.27 5.56
N GLY A 145 10.46 -14.01 5.37
CA GLY A 145 11.49 -14.96 5.78
C GLY A 145 11.62 -16.20 4.89
N ASN A 146 11.02 -16.19 3.69
CA ASN A 146 11.12 -17.28 2.70
C ASN A 146 12.56 -17.54 2.21
N PHE A 147 13.56 -16.76 2.66
CA PHE A 147 14.97 -16.99 2.36
C PHE A 147 15.57 -18.21 3.07
N ALA A 148 15.13 -18.52 4.30
CA ALA A 148 15.76 -19.57 5.13
C ALA A 148 15.35 -21.01 4.74
N GLU A 149 14.22 -21.15 4.04
CA GLU A 149 13.75 -22.42 3.48
C GLU A 149 14.41 -22.69 2.12
N LEU A 150 14.65 -21.63 1.34
CA LEU A 150 15.42 -21.64 0.10
C LEU A 150 16.89 -22.04 0.32
N GLU A 151 17.55 -21.50 1.36
CA GLU A 151 18.94 -21.88 1.69
C GLU A 151 19.04 -23.38 2.04
N ARG A 152 18.05 -23.92 2.76
CA ARG A 152 17.98 -25.36 3.09
C ARG A 152 17.73 -26.25 1.87
N GLU A 153 16.86 -25.85 0.94
CA GLU A 153 16.62 -26.60 -0.30
C GLU A 153 17.78 -26.52 -1.30
N LEU A 154 18.48 -25.38 -1.37
CA LEU A 154 19.68 -25.25 -2.20
C LEU A 154 20.83 -26.09 -1.65
N GLN A 155 21.00 -26.15 -0.33
CA GLN A 155 21.98 -27.02 0.32
C GLN A 155 21.64 -28.51 0.13
N SER A 156 20.36 -28.90 0.17
CA SER A 156 19.97 -30.31 -0.06
C SER A 156 20.16 -30.75 -1.52
N LYS A 157 19.90 -29.86 -2.50
CA LYS A 157 20.14 -30.13 -3.92
C LYS A 157 21.61 -30.10 -4.33
N ALA A 158 22.47 -29.37 -3.61
CA ALA A 158 23.92 -29.37 -3.85
C ALA A 158 24.64 -30.63 -3.30
N THR A 159 23.94 -31.44 -2.50
CA THR A 159 24.48 -32.65 -1.85
C THR A 159 24.07 -33.95 -2.58
N HIS A 160 23.33 -33.84 -3.69
CA HIS A 160 22.93 -34.95 -4.58
C HIS A 160 23.39 -34.68 -6.02
#